data_AF-A0A8C5THL4-F1
#
_entry.id   AF-A0A8C5THL4-F1
#
_cell.length_a   1.000
_cell.length_b   1.000
_cell.length_c   1.000
_cell.angle_alpha   90.00
_cell.angle_beta   90.00
_cell.angle_gamma   90.00
#
_symmetry.space_group_name_H-M   'P 1'
#
loop_
_entity.id
_entity.type
_entity.pdbx_description
1 polymer ?
#
loop_
_entity_poly.entity_id
_entity_poly.type
_entity_poly.pdbx_seq_one_letter_code
_entity_poly.pdbx_strand_id
1 'polypeptide(L)'
;PDIEIIRQVMLESCLHHYLRCDGTPDPTIPQEINTFMSLWREEQDEAVQLVMQKEEVVLNLIEELEFLLLEAAPNEITESQRDQYLESILDLQNLLHQRYNEATLNLLKVSKVYCFKVMILLQEEPTVKEEAPQVVDLQQLVPVGGVYHIDALQLPPQPQDIKDWRIVELLDVGLEVYPYSSEEAEDIVQITLRLPDNVIYFQAPIVARWNPAGRQWRTDGIRNITYEAEEKSISFTMSAFYTVALLQDAHLNLPFQAWELHPTGVDEGLFTLTAVFATMQIQIKDNQCMLSSVVVEEEEVLSHITGKWMKPIALRQALKRAGVNIFPAEYTHEYVPVPGKVSAREFPFEFVLSQWNRLEHLEADSVKDWSLYMFNGERAKKLKLTETSEAFSEEMEEESEFHSTLYHMFKDCASKEAMDKVEGAGFLFIDSVYQLLLATRVLTYT
;
A
#
# COMPACT_ATOMS: atom_id res chain seq x y z
N PRO A 1 27.89 -7.07 16.43
CA PRO A 1 27.04 -7.60 15.34
C PRO A 1 25.71 -6.85 15.23
N ASP A 2 24.88 -6.82 16.29
CA ASP A 2 23.55 -6.21 16.21
C ASP A 2 23.57 -4.66 16.20
N ILE A 3 24.51 -4.03 16.90
CA ILE A 3 24.67 -2.56 16.94
C ILE A 3 25.15 -1.98 15.59
N GLU A 4 25.82 -2.81 14.77
CA GLU A 4 26.39 -2.38 13.48
C GLU A 4 25.35 -2.46 12.36
N ILE A 5 24.43 -3.42 12.47
CA ILE A 5 23.24 -3.56 11.60
C ILE A 5 22.24 -2.42 11.90
N ILE A 6 22.00 -2.08 13.17
CA ILE A 6 21.12 -0.95 13.55
C ILE A 6 21.69 0.39 13.07
N ARG A 7 23.00 0.61 13.18
CA ARG A 7 23.66 1.79 12.59
C ARG A 7 23.50 1.86 11.07
N GLN A 8 23.52 0.73 10.39
CA GLN A 8 23.39 0.67 8.93
C GLN A 8 21.95 0.96 8.47
N VAL A 9 20.94 0.46 9.19
CA VAL A 9 19.51 0.74 8.96
C VAL A 9 19.16 2.20 9.28
N MET A 10 19.70 2.76 10.36
CA MET A 10 19.55 4.19 10.70
C MET A 10 20.22 5.10 9.67
N LEU A 11 21.41 4.72 9.16
CA LEU A 11 22.06 5.44 8.06
C LEU A 11 21.24 5.33 6.77
N GLU A 12 20.62 4.19 6.46
CA GLU A 12 19.76 4.01 5.28
C GLU A 12 18.45 4.81 5.36
N SER A 13 17.83 4.91 6.54
CA SER A 13 16.63 5.73 6.76
C SER A 13 16.95 7.23 6.68
N CYS A 14 18.02 7.70 7.32
CA CYS A 14 18.50 9.07 7.18
C CYS A 14 18.95 9.38 5.74
N LEU A 15 19.55 8.41 5.03
CA LEU A 15 19.93 8.56 3.62
C LEU A 15 18.70 8.61 2.71
N HIS A 16 17.65 7.82 2.98
CA HIS A 16 16.39 7.86 2.24
C HIS A 16 15.69 9.23 2.36
N HIS A 17 15.73 9.84 3.55
CA HIS A 17 15.22 11.19 3.78
C HIS A 17 16.10 12.25 3.06
N TYR A 18 17.43 12.15 3.18
CA TYR A 18 18.38 13.06 2.51
C TYR A 18 18.36 12.95 0.97
N LEU A 19 17.95 11.81 0.41
CA LEU A 19 17.82 11.58 -1.03
C LEU A 19 16.52 12.15 -1.62
N ARG A 20 15.49 12.43 -0.80
CA ARG A 20 14.19 12.94 -1.28
C ARG A 20 14.22 14.42 -1.65
N CYS A 21 15.02 15.26 -0.95
CA CYS A 21 15.16 16.70 -1.22
C CYS A 21 13.82 17.43 -1.49
N ASP A 22 12.75 17.00 -0.82
CA ASP A 22 11.36 17.44 -1.08
C ASP A 22 10.90 18.56 -0.14
N GLY A 23 11.74 18.94 0.83
CA GLY A 23 11.44 19.99 1.81
C GLY A 23 10.54 19.53 2.95
N THR A 24 10.35 18.22 3.12
CA THR A 24 9.67 17.64 4.29
C THR A 24 10.55 17.72 5.54
N PRO A 25 9.97 17.90 6.75
CA PRO A 25 10.75 18.10 7.97
C PRO A 25 11.43 16.80 8.43
N ASP A 26 12.63 16.89 8.99
CA ASP A 26 13.33 15.72 9.54
C ASP A 26 12.66 15.26 10.86
N PRO A 27 12.19 13.99 10.96
CA PRO A 27 11.53 13.48 12.16
C PRO A 27 12.46 13.41 13.39
N THR A 28 13.79 13.43 13.18
CA THR A 28 14.78 13.46 14.26
C THR A 28 15.02 14.87 14.80
N ILE A 29 14.49 15.90 14.14
CA ILE A 29 14.66 17.32 14.49
C ILE A 29 13.30 17.92 14.90
N PRO A 30 12.99 17.97 16.21
CA PRO A 30 11.70 18.46 16.73
C PRO A 30 11.37 19.89 16.31
N GLN A 31 12.38 20.73 16.06
CA GLN A 31 12.18 22.10 15.62
C GLN A 31 11.60 22.17 14.21
N GLU A 32 11.98 21.24 13.32
CA GLU A 32 11.46 21.20 11.95
C GLU A 32 10.00 20.72 11.94
N ILE A 33 9.68 19.70 12.73
CA ILE A 33 8.30 19.24 12.93
C ILE A 33 7.43 20.37 13.48
N ASN A 34 7.90 21.07 14.51
CA ASN A 34 7.15 22.19 15.10
C ASN A 34 6.98 23.36 14.13
N THR A 35 8.02 23.72 13.37
CA THR A 35 7.93 24.75 12.34
C THR A 35 6.94 24.34 11.25
N PHE A 36 6.99 23.10 10.77
CA PHE A 36 6.04 22.56 9.80
C PHE A 36 4.61 22.60 10.34
N MET A 37 4.37 22.14 11.57
CA MET A 37 3.06 22.18 12.20
C MET A 37 2.55 23.60 12.37
N SER A 38 3.40 24.56 12.75
CA SER A 38 3.02 25.96 12.89
C SER A 38 2.67 26.59 11.54
N LEU A 39 3.49 26.38 10.52
CA LEU A 39 3.21 26.84 9.15
C LEU A 39 1.90 26.25 8.65
N TRP A 40 1.72 24.93 8.82
CA TRP A 40 0.50 24.28 8.39
C TRP A 40 -0.71 24.71 9.21
N ARG A 41 -0.60 25.19 10.47
CA ARG A 41 -1.71 25.79 11.25
C ARG A 41 -2.06 27.23 10.82
N GLU A 42 -1.13 27.96 10.22
CA GLU A 42 -1.36 29.33 9.75
C GLU A 42 -1.87 29.38 8.31
N GLU A 43 -1.67 28.32 7.54
CA GLU A 43 -2.17 28.22 6.17
C GLU A 43 -3.70 28.11 6.11
N GLN A 44 -4.28 28.85 5.16
CA GLN A 44 -5.70 28.78 4.82
C GLN A 44 -5.88 27.78 3.69
N ASP A 45 -5.73 26.49 4.00
CA ASP A 45 -5.96 25.39 3.06
C ASP A 45 -7.48 25.23 2.84
N GLU A 46 -8.05 26.05 1.96
CA GLU A 46 -9.49 26.00 1.64
C GLU A 46 -9.85 24.78 0.77
N ALA A 47 -8.87 24.18 0.09
CA ALA A 47 -9.05 23.06 -0.83
C ALA A 47 -8.67 21.71 -0.19
N VAL A 48 -9.57 20.74 -0.27
CA VAL A 48 -9.35 19.38 0.28
C VAL A 48 -8.11 18.72 -0.34
N GLN A 49 -7.83 18.93 -1.64
CA GLN A 49 -6.61 18.40 -2.27
C GLN A 49 -5.31 18.86 -1.59
N LEU A 50 -5.22 20.11 -1.12
CA LEU A 50 -4.01 20.59 -0.43
C LEU A 50 -3.85 19.92 0.94
N VAL A 51 -4.97 19.71 1.63
CA VAL A 51 -4.98 19.00 2.92
C VAL A 51 -4.57 17.53 2.74
N MET A 52 -5.00 16.87 1.65
CA MET A 52 -4.60 15.50 1.31
C MET A 52 -3.11 15.40 0.93
N GLN A 53 -2.55 16.38 0.24
CA GLN A 53 -1.11 16.39 -0.09
C GLN A 53 -0.24 16.53 1.17
N LYS A 54 -0.68 17.36 2.12
CA LYS A 54 0.02 17.55 3.39
C LYS A 54 -0.23 16.44 4.40
N GLU A 55 -1.39 15.78 4.33
CA GLU A 55 -1.67 14.54 5.05
C GLU A 55 -0.58 13.52 4.79
N GLU A 56 -0.24 13.28 3.53
CA GLU A 56 0.76 12.27 3.17
C GLU A 56 2.12 12.58 3.80
N VAL A 57 2.52 13.85 3.84
CA VAL A 57 3.73 14.29 4.56
C VAL A 57 3.62 13.99 6.05
N VAL A 58 2.47 14.29 6.68
CA VAL A 58 2.26 14.09 8.12
C VAL A 58 2.21 12.61 8.48
N LEU A 59 1.54 11.80 7.68
CA LEU A 59 1.50 10.35 7.85
C LEU A 59 2.90 9.75 7.71
N ASN A 60 3.67 10.18 6.71
CA ASN A 60 5.07 9.77 6.57
C ASN A 60 5.92 10.17 7.79
N LEU A 61 5.73 11.36 8.37
CA LEU A 61 6.44 11.78 9.59
C LEU A 61 6.07 10.94 10.80
N ILE A 62 4.78 10.63 10.97
CA ILE A 62 4.30 9.74 12.03
C ILE A 62 4.91 8.34 11.82
N GLU A 63 4.92 7.83 10.58
CA GLU A 63 5.54 6.55 10.22
C GLU A 63 7.04 6.51 10.59
N GLU A 64 7.80 7.56 10.26
CA GLU A 64 9.23 7.64 10.57
C GLU A 64 9.48 7.75 12.09
N LEU A 65 8.68 8.53 12.83
CA LEU A 65 8.77 8.62 14.30
C LEU A 65 8.42 7.30 14.99
N GLU A 66 7.37 6.61 14.52
CA GLU A 66 6.99 5.31 15.06
C GLU A 66 8.06 4.25 14.78
N PHE A 67 8.70 4.30 13.62
CA PHE A 67 9.82 3.42 13.28
C PHE A 67 11.01 3.61 14.22
N LEU A 68 11.39 4.87 14.48
CA LEU A 68 12.46 5.20 15.44
C LEU A 68 12.15 4.68 16.85
N LEU A 69 10.88 4.67 17.26
CA LEU A 69 10.45 4.12 18.54
C LEU A 69 10.47 2.59 18.59
N LEU A 70 10.16 1.92 17.47
CA LEU A 70 10.07 0.47 17.37
C LEU A 70 11.46 -0.20 17.32
N GLU A 71 12.40 0.40 16.57
CA GLU A 71 13.72 -0.18 16.30
C GLU A 71 14.78 0.20 17.34
N ALA A 72 14.52 1.19 18.20
CA ALA A 72 15.52 1.64 19.16
C ALA A 72 15.81 0.59 20.25
N ALA A 73 17.08 0.20 20.38
CA ALA A 73 17.52 -0.62 21.51
C ALA A 73 17.36 0.16 22.84
N PRO A 74 17.24 -0.51 24.01
CA PRO A 74 16.95 0.14 25.30
C PRO A 74 17.92 1.26 25.74
N ASN A 75 19.10 1.37 25.12
CA ASN A 75 20.14 2.34 25.43
C ASN A 75 20.44 3.33 24.28
N GLU A 76 19.74 3.25 23.14
CA GLU A 76 20.00 4.10 21.96
C GLU A 76 19.21 5.41 21.95
N ILE A 77 18.05 5.43 22.61
CA ILE A 77 17.25 6.64 22.82
C ILE A 77 17.06 6.89 24.32
N THR A 78 17.21 8.14 24.74
CA THR A 78 16.91 8.54 26.12
C THR A 78 15.39 8.55 26.37
N GLU A 79 14.95 8.37 27.62
CA GLU A 79 13.52 8.50 27.98
C GLU A 79 12.94 9.84 27.52
N SER A 80 13.72 10.94 27.65
CA SER A 80 13.31 12.26 27.17
C SER A 80 13.12 12.34 25.65
N GLN A 81 13.90 11.61 24.85
CA GLN A 81 13.72 11.57 23.39
C GLN A 81 12.52 10.71 23.01
N ARG A 82 12.30 9.61 23.73
CA ARG A 82 11.12 8.76 23.56
C ARG A 82 9.83 9.53 23.83
N ASP A 83 9.78 10.26 24.94
CA ASP A 83 8.62 11.09 25.30
C ASP A 83 8.39 12.18 24.25
N GLN A 84 9.47 12.78 23.74
CA GLN A 84 9.40 13.79 22.68
C GLN A 84 8.85 13.24 21.35
N TYR A 85 9.23 12.03 20.94
CA TYR A 85 8.67 11.39 19.73
C TYR A 85 7.19 11.04 19.91
N LEU A 86 6.81 10.51 21.08
CA LEU A 86 5.41 10.22 21.38
C LEU A 86 4.55 11.49 21.39
N GLU A 87 5.04 12.59 21.97
CA GLU A 87 4.38 13.89 21.96
C GLU A 87 4.24 14.45 20.54
N SER A 88 5.30 14.35 19.73
CA SER A 88 5.28 14.78 18.32
C SER A 88 4.27 13.98 17.48
N ILE A 89 4.19 12.66 17.67
CA ILE A 89 3.19 11.80 17.01
C ILE A 89 1.78 12.26 17.38
N LEU A 90 1.52 12.45 18.67
CA LEU A 90 0.20 12.86 19.15
C LEU A 90 -0.22 14.23 18.59
N ASP A 91 0.71 15.18 18.55
CA ASP A 91 0.45 16.52 18.02
C ASP A 91 0.20 16.52 16.51
N LEU A 92 0.95 15.70 15.76
CA LEU A 92 0.73 15.50 14.33
C LEU A 92 -0.64 14.87 14.04
N GLN A 93 -1.02 13.83 14.80
CA GLN A 93 -2.35 13.20 14.70
C GLN A 93 -3.48 14.19 15.01
N ASN A 94 -3.33 14.99 16.07
CA ASN A 94 -4.30 16.02 16.44
C ASN A 94 -4.43 17.11 15.37
N LEU A 95 -3.30 17.55 14.79
CA LEU A 95 -3.29 18.54 13.73
C LEU A 95 -3.98 18.01 12.46
N LEU A 96 -3.70 16.77 12.09
CA LEU A 96 -4.33 16.09 10.96
C LEU A 96 -5.86 16.07 11.14
N HIS A 97 -6.33 15.61 12.30
CA HIS A 97 -7.75 15.58 12.64
C HIS A 97 -8.40 16.97 12.59
N GLN A 98 -7.73 17.99 13.14
CA GLN A 98 -8.21 19.37 13.09
C GLN A 98 -8.34 19.88 11.65
N ARG A 99 -7.33 19.65 10.81
CA ARG A 99 -7.32 20.08 9.41
C ARG A 99 -8.38 19.35 8.57
N TYR A 100 -8.62 18.06 8.82
CA TYR A 100 -9.73 17.34 8.22
C TYR A 100 -11.09 17.91 8.58
N ASN A 101 -11.31 18.23 9.85
CA ASN A 101 -12.58 18.80 10.31
C ASN A 101 -12.82 20.16 9.65
N GLU A 102 -11.79 20.98 9.51
CA GLU A 102 -11.88 22.30 8.87
C GLU A 102 -12.08 22.22 7.35
N ALA A 103 -11.32 21.36 6.66
CA ALA A 103 -11.51 21.08 5.24
C ALA A 103 -12.92 20.54 4.94
N THR A 104 -13.42 19.66 5.80
CA THR A 104 -14.78 19.12 5.73
C THR A 104 -15.82 20.24 5.94
N LEU A 105 -15.62 21.11 6.93
CA LEU A 105 -16.50 22.26 7.18
C LEU A 105 -16.50 23.25 6.00
N ASN A 106 -15.36 23.49 5.37
CA ASN A 106 -15.24 24.38 4.21
C ASN A 106 -15.85 23.77 2.95
N LEU A 107 -15.65 22.48 2.71
CA LEU A 107 -16.33 21.76 1.62
C LEU A 107 -17.86 21.82 1.78
N LEU A 108 -18.37 21.70 3.02
CA LEU A 108 -19.80 21.86 3.32
C LEU A 108 -20.33 23.29 3.09
N LYS A 109 -19.46 24.32 3.16
CA LYS A 109 -19.82 25.72 2.83
C LYS A 109 -19.77 25.98 1.32
N VAL A 110 -18.82 25.37 0.61
CA VAL A 110 -18.53 25.60 -0.82
C VAL A 110 -19.41 24.73 -1.76
N SER A 111 -20.02 23.66 -1.24
CA SER A 111 -20.93 22.75 -1.99
C SER A 111 -22.15 23.41 -2.62
N LYS A 112 -22.37 24.72 -2.43
CA LYS A 112 -23.38 25.51 -3.14
C LYS A 112 -22.99 25.98 -4.54
N VAL A 113 -21.71 25.89 -4.98
CA VAL A 113 -21.24 26.63 -6.19
C VAL A 113 -20.55 25.79 -7.27
N TYR A 114 -20.00 24.59 -6.99
CA TYR A 114 -19.06 23.94 -7.92
C TYR A 114 -19.60 22.82 -8.80
N CYS A 115 -20.90 22.51 -8.75
CA CYS A 115 -21.49 21.43 -9.57
C CYS A 115 -21.53 21.72 -11.09
N PHE A 116 -21.06 22.89 -11.56
CA PHE A 116 -21.20 23.29 -12.97
C PHE A 116 -19.90 23.30 -13.79
N LYS A 117 -18.71 23.15 -13.18
CA LYS A 117 -17.44 23.42 -13.87
C LYS A 117 -16.67 22.17 -14.33
N VAL A 118 -17.00 20.99 -13.79
CA VAL A 118 -16.29 19.73 -14.09
C VAL A 118 -16.78 19.07 -15.39
N MET A 119 -17.89 19.53 -15.98
CA MET A 119 -18.47 18.94 -17.19
C MET A 119 -17.78 19.34 -18.51
N ILE A 120 -16.73 20.17 -18.49
CA ILE A 120 -16.15 20.77 -19.73
C ILE A 120 -14.70 20.35 -20.04
N LEU A 121 -13.94 19.71 -19.13
CA LEU A 121 -12.49 19.51 -19.33
C LEU A 121 -12.02 18.12 -19.77
N LEU A 122 -12.92 17.18 -20.08
CA LEU A 122 -12.51 15.84 -20.57
C LEU A 122 -12.63 15.74 -22.10
N GLN A 123 -11.70 16.34 -22.84
CA GLN A 123 -11.35 15.92 -24.19
C GLN A 123 -9.86 16.21 -24.44
N GLU A 124 -9.02 15.18 -24.38
CA GLU A 124 -7.85 14.98 -25.25
C GLU A 124 -7.22 13.61 -24.90
N GLU A 125 -7.24 12.67 -25.86
CA GLU A 125 -6.48 11.42 -25.79
C GLU A 125 -5.10 11.65 -26.44
N PRO A 126 -4.00 11.20 -25.83
CA PRO A 126 -2.76 11.04 -26.57
C PRO A 126 -2.61 9.59 -27.06
N THR A 127 -2.43 9.51 -28.37
CA THR A 127 -1.95 8.36 -29.12
C THR A 127 -0.44 8.49 -29.29
N VAL A 128 0.37 7.58 -28.74
CA VAL A 128 1.64 7.15 -29.36
C VAL A 128 2.00 5.75 -28.82
N LYS A 129 2.23 4.78 -29.72
CA LYS A 129 2.95 3.55 -29.38
C LYS A 129 4.44 3.85 -29.47
N GLU A 130 5.05 4.24 -28.35
CA GLU A 130 6.50 4.29 -28.21
C GLU A 130 7.04 2.89 -27.90
N GLU A 131 8.22 2.58 -28.44
CA GLU A 131 8.97 1.38 -28.09
C GLU A 131 9.18 1.35 -26.57
N ALA A 132 8.94 0.19 -25.94
CA ALA A 132 8.98 0.07 -24.49
C ALA A 132 10.29 0.68 -23.92
N PRO A 133 10.20 1.66 -22.99
CA PRO A 133 11.40 2.25 -22.43
C PRO A 133 12.22 1.15 -21.74
N GLN A 134 13.52 1.11 -22.05
CA GLN A 134 14.46 0.21 -21.37
C GLN A 134 14.70 0.60 -19.90
N VAL A 135 14.19 1.77 -19.49
CA VAL A 135 14.18 2.26 -18.12
C VAL A 135 12.87 1.84 -17.48
N VAL A 136 12.97 1.22 -16.31
CA VAL A 136 11.82 0.78 -15.54
C VAL A 136 11.11 1.99 -14.95
N ASP A 137 9.81 2.06 -15.16
CA ASP A 137 8.92 2.97 -14.45
C ASP A 137 8.54 2.36 -13.09
N LEU A 138 9.03 2.96 -12.00
CA LEU A 138 8.77 2.50 -10.63
C LEU A 138 7.40 2.89 -10.09
N GLN A 139 6.66 3.76 -10.80
CA GLN A 139 5.26 4.04 -10.46
C GLN A 139 4.37 2.88 -10.89
N GLN A 140 4.71 2.21 -12.00
CA GLN A 140 4.04 1.00 -12.47
C GLN A 140 4.63 -0.28 -11.87
N LEU A 141 5.94 -0.44 -11.89
CA LEU A 141 6.63 -1.70 -11.57
C LEU A 141 7.35 -1.62 -10.23
N VAL A 142 6.97 -2.48 -9.29
CA VAL A 142 7.57 -2.54 -7.95
C VAL A 142 8.41 -3.80 -7.76
N PRO A 143 9.54 -3.71 -7.02
CA PRO A 143 10.35 -4.88 -6.70
C PRO A 143 9.64 -5.80 -5.70
N VAL A 144 9.62 -7.10 -6.02
CA VAL A 144 8.93 -8.15 -5.26
C VAL A 144 9.90 -9.29 -4.97
N GLY A 145 9.99 -9.67 -3.69
CA GLY A 145 10.95 -10.68 -3.22
C GLY A 145 12.39 -10.19 -3.02
N GLY A 146 12.57 -8.87 -2.94
CA GLY A 146 13.84 -8.25 -2.57
C GLY A 146 14.77 -7.97 -3.76
N VAL A 147 16.02 -7.68 -3.42
CA VAL A 147 17.08 -7.31 -4.37
C VAL A 147 18.23 -8.31 -4.24
N TYR A 148 18.68 -8.82 -5.38
CA TYR A 148 19.74 -9.81 -5.50
C TYR A 148 21.04 -9.10 -5.85
N HIS A 149 22.02 -9.13 -4.93
CA HIS A 149 23.38 -8.71 -5.23
C HIS A 149 24.16 -9.91 -5.73
N ILE A 150 24.62 -9.83 -6.98
CA ILE A 150 25.30 -10.92 -7.65
C ILE A 150 26.67 -10.40 -8.02
N ASP A 151 27.72 -11.04 -7.48
CA ASP A 151 29.12 -10.69 -7.71
C ASP A 151 29.93 -11.99 -7.83
N ALA A 152 30.95 -11.97 -8.70
CA ALA A 152 31.98 -12.99 -8.65
C ALA A 152 32.93 -12.67 -7.49
N LEU A 153 33.22 -13.65 -6.65
CA LEU A 153 34.12 -13.49 -5.51
C LEU A 153 35.41 -14.27 -5.75
N GLN A 154 36.54 -13.69 -5.34
CA GLN A 154 37.82 -14.36 -5.37
C GLN A 154 37.88 -15.40 -4.24
N LEU A 155 38.21 -16.64 -4.61
CA LEU A 155 38.43 -17.69 -3.61
C LEU A 155 39.60 -17.29 -2.71
N PRO A 156 39.45 -17.36 -1.37
CA PRO A 156 40.57 -17.17 -0.46
C PRO A 156 41.70 -18.15 -0.77
N PRO A 157 42.97 -17.82 -0.43
CA PRO A 157 44.10 -18.71 -0.61
C PRO A 157 43.79 -20.11 -0.05
N GLN A 158 43.86 -21.12 -0.92
CA GLN A 158 43.57 -22.50 -0.52
C GLN A 158 44.81 -23.14 0.13
N PRO A 159 44.64 -24.09 1.07
CA PRO A 159 45.77 -24.78 1.70
C PRO A 159 46.64 -25.50 0.66
N GLN A 160 47.96 -25.32 0.76
CA GLN A 160 48.94 -25.98 -0.09
C GLN A 160 49.82 -26.92 0.75
N ASP A 161 49.99 -28.14 0.27
CA ASP A 161 50.88 -29.12 0.89
C ASP A 161 52.31 -28.91 0.35
N ILE A 162 53.19 -28.37 1.18
CA ILE A 162 54.61 -28.15 0.88
C ILE A 162 55.42 -29.11 1.76
N LYS A 163 55.89 -30.20 1.15
CA LYS A 163 56.53 -31.34 1.84
C LYS A 163 55.56 -31.97 2.86
N ASP A 164 55.93 -31.97 4.15
CA ASP A 164 55.15 -32.52 5.27
C ASP A 164 54.24 -31.46 5.93
N TRP A 165 54.21 -30.24 5.41
CA TRP A 165 53.44 -29.12 5.98
C TRP A 165 52.28 -28.73 5.08
N ARG A 166 51.10 -28.56 5.68
CA ARG A 166 49.97 -27.89 5.05
C ARG A 166 49.97 -26.43 5.46
N ILE A 167 50.18 -25.53 4.51
CA ILE A 167 50.31 -24.09 4.74
C ILE A 167 49.17 -23.37 4.02
N VAL A 168 48.56 -22.40 4.66
CA VAL A 168 47.53 -21.53 4.08
C VAL A 168 47.87 -20.08 4.41
N GLU A 169 47.77 -19.19 3.43
CA GLU A 169 47.92 -17.75 3.66
C GLU A 169 46.62 -17.21 4.26
N LEU A 170 46.74 -16.52 5.39
CA LEU A 170 45.61 -15.85 6.03
C LEU A 170 45.62 -14.39 5.60
N LEU A 171 44.55 -13.98 4.93
CA LEU A 171 44.30 -12.60 4.59
C LEU A 171 43.51 -11.93 5.72
N ASP A 172 43.91 -10.72 6.12
CA ASP A 172 43.18 -9.92 7.11
C ASP A 172 41.97 -9.17 6.49
N VAL A 173 41.72 -9.38 5.20
CA VAL A 173 40.58 -8.83 4.45
C VAL A 173 39.48 -9.88 4.28
N GLY A 174 38.23 -9.42 4.15
CA GLY A 174 37.08 -10.29 3.87
C GLY A 174 37.11 -10.88 2.45
N LEU A 175 35.98 -11.44 2.02
CA LEU A 175 35.81 -11.89 0.63
C LEU A 175 35.97 -10.70 -0.33
N GLU A 176 36.91 -10.82 -1.27
CA GLU A 176 37.16 -9.81 -2.29
C GLU A 176 36.37 -10.12 -3.56
N VAL A 177 35.93 -9.06 -4.24
CA VAL A 177 35.23 -9.18 -5.53
C VAL A 177 36.25 -9.51 -6.62
N TYR A 178 35.99 -10.58 -7.36
CA TYR A 178 36.76 -10.94 -8.55
C TYR A 178 36.37 -10.02 -9.72
N PRO A 179 37.34 -9.32 -10.35
CA PRO A 179 37.06 -8.37 -11.43
C PRO A 179 36.75 -9.11 -12.74
N TYR A 180 35.54 -9.65 -12.84
CA TYR A 180 35.04 -10.28 -14.05
C TYR A 180 34.96 -9.25 -15.19
N SER A 181 35.75 -9.47 -16.24
CA SER A 181 35.73 -8.64 -17.45
C SER A 181 35.39 -9.55 -18.63
N SER A 182 34.25 -9.32 -19.29
CA SER A 182 33.86 -10.02 -20.50
C SER A 182 34.73 -9.52 -21.66
N GLU A 183 35.91 -10.09 -21.85
CA GLU A 183 36.81 -9.72 -22.96
C GLU A 183 36.27 -10.25 -24.32
N GLU A 184 35.43 -11.29 -24.30
CA GLU A 184 34.81 -11.88 -25.48
C GLU A 184 33.28 -11.78 -25.44
N ALA A 185 32.65 -11.56 -26.60
CA ALA A 185 31.19 -11.43 -26.73
C ALA A 185 30.40 -12.73 -26.42
N GLU A 186 31.11 -13.82 -26.14
CA GLU A 186 30.56 -15.16 -25.86
C GLU A 186 30.49 -15.49 -24.35
N ASP A 187 31.14 -14.70 -23.50
CA ASP A 187 31.21 -14.93 -22.04
C ASP A 187 29.94 -14.42 -21.33
N ILE A 188 28.83 -15.12 -21.60
CA ILE A 188 27.51 -14.86 -21.02
C ILE A 188 27.31 -15.73 -19.78
N VAL A 189 26.99 -15.10 -18.65
CA VAL A 189 26.68 -15.81 -17.40
C VAL A 189 25.19 -16.14 -17.40
N GLN A 190 24.86 -17.41 -17.15
CA GLN A 190 23.50 -17.84 -16.86
C GLN A 190 23.28 -17.83 -15.34
N ILE A 191 22.22 -17.15 -14.91
CA ILE A 191 21.81 -17.03 -13.52
C ILE A 191 20.45 -17.69 -13.39
N THR A 192 20.31 -18.56 -12.38
CA THR A 192 19.03 -19.18 -12.01
C THR A 192 18.74 -18.81 -10.56
N LEU A 193 17.63 -18.09 -10.36
CA LEU A 193 17.14 -17.70 -9.04
C LEU A 193 15.98 -18.60 -8.65
N ARG A 194 16.05 -19.16 -7.44
CA ARG A 194 14.90 -19.81 -6.81
C ARG A 194 14.07 -18.76 -6.08
N LEU A 195 12.79 -18.69 -6.41
CA LEU A 195 11.85 -17.73 -5.86
C LEU A 195 11.42 -18.16 -4.46
N PRO A 196 11.30 -17.22 -3.51
CA PRO A 196 11.01 -17.55 -2.14
C PRO A 196 9.51 -17.81 -1.94
N ASP A 197 9.16 -18.79 -1.10
CA ASP A 197 7.77 -19.25 -0.88
C ASP A 197 6.87 -18.22 -0.17
N ASN A 198 7.47 -17.18 0.40
CA ASN A 198 6.78 -16.12 1.14
C ASN A 198 6.39 -14.94 0.24
N VAL A 199 6.52 -15.07 -1.09
CA VAL A 199 6.28 -14.01 -2.06
C VAL A 199 5.43 -14.55 -3.20
N ILE A 200 4.39 -13.80 -3.55
CA ILE A 200 3.46 -14.14 -4.64
C ILE A 200 3.84 -13.38 -5.90
N TYR A 201 3.93 -14.12 -6.99
CA TYR A 201 4.11 -13.61 -8.34
C TYR A 201 2.85 -13.97 -9.15
N PHE A 202 1.95 -13.00 -9.36
CA PHE A 202 0.69 -13.19 -10.10
C PHE A 202 0.92 -13.36 -11.60
N GLN A 203 2.04 -12.86 -12.10
CA GLN A 203 2.50 -13.00 -13.48
C GLN A 203 4.00 -13.26 -13.48
N ALA A 204 4.55 -13.66 -14.63
CA ALA A 204 6.00 -13.80 -14.80
C ALA A 204 6.70 -12.47 -14.47
N PRO A 205 7.58 -12.42 -13.45
CA PRO A 205 8.19 -11.16 -13.04
C PRO A 205 9.15 -10.63 -14.09
N ILE A 206 9.24 -9.31 -14.19
CA ILE A 206 10.21 -8.63 -15.05
C ILE A 206 11.56 -8.60 -14.33
N VAL A 207 12.58 -9.16 -14.96
CA VAL A 207 13.95 -9.08 -14.44
C VAL A 207 14.53 -7.71 -14.81
N ALA A 208 14.97 -6.95 -13.81
CA ALA A 208 15.62 -5.68 -14.00
C ALA A 208 16.99 -5.64 -13.34
N ARG A 209 17.96 -4.99 -13.98
CA ARG A 209 19.30 -4.74 -13.44
C ARG A 209 19.43 -3.29 -13.00
N TRP A 210 20.16 -3.06 -11.92
CA TRP A 210 20.53 -1.73 -11.48
C TRP A 210 21.61 -1.15 -12.39
N ASN A 211 21.42 0.09 -12.82
CA ASN A 211 22.45 0.88 -13.48
C ASN A 211 22.97 1.97 -12.52
N PRO A 212 24.17 1.80 -11.92
CA PRO A 212 24.72 2.77 -10.98
C PRO A 212 24.92 4.17 -11.57
N ALA A 213 25.34 4.27 -12.84
CA ALA A 213 25.63 5.56 -13.48
C ALA A 213 24.38 6.41 -13.69
N GLY A 214 23.25 5.77 -14.01
CA GLY A 214 21.96 6.43 -14.18
C GLY A 214 21.09 6.43 -12.92
N ARG A 215 21.50 5.72 -11.85
CA ARG A 215 20.70 5.46 -10.63
C ARG A 215 19.28 5.01 -10.95
N GLN A 216 19.15 4.05 -11.86
CA GLN A 216 17.86 3.60 -12.38
C GLN A 216 17.87 2.10 -12.65
N TRP A 217 16.69 1.48 -12.54
CA TRP A 217 16.46 0.11 -12.96
C TRP A 217 16.28 0.03 -14.48
N ARG A 218 16.87 -0.98 -15.10
CA ARG A 218 16.78 -1.19 -16.55
C ARG A 218 16.54 -2.66 -16.90
N THR A 219 15.89 -2.89 -18.03
CA THR A 219 15.59 -4.24 -18.57
C THR A 219 16.52 -4.65 -19.70
N ASP A 220 17.42 -3.77 -20.14
CA ASP A 220 18.43 -4.06 -21.16
C ASP A 220 19.59 -4.90 -20.62
N GLY A 221 20.33 -5.58 -21.50
CA GLY A 221 21.47 -6.42 -21.10
C GLY A 221 21.09 -7.74 -20.41
N ILE A 222 19.80 -8.06 -20.36
CA ILE A 222 19.26 -9.34 -19.87
C ILE A 222 18.65 -10.09 -21.06
N ARG A 223 18.96 -11.38 -21.20
CA ARG A 223 18.49 -12.22 -22.31
C ARG A 223 18.03 -13.59 -21.80
N ASN A 224 17.40 -14.37 -22.68
CA ASN A 224 16.99 -15.77 -22.43
C ASN A 224 16.22 -15.97 -21.12
N ILE A 225 15.33 -15.03 -20.79
CA ILE A 225 14.52 -15.11 -19.56
C ILE A 225 13.54 -16.28 -19.70
N THR A 226 13.61 -17.22 -18.76
CA THR A 226 12.71 -18.38 -18.65
C THR A 226 12.16 -18.41 -17.24
N TYR A 227 10.84 -18.34 -17.11
CA TYR A 227 10.14 -18.42 -15.83
C TYR A 227 9.40 -19.75 -15.74
N GLU A 228 9.69 -20.52 -14.70
CA GLU A 228 9.08 -21.82 -14.41
C GLU A 228 8.26 -21.68 -13.12
N ALA A 229 6.95 -21.45 -13.28
CA ALA A 229 6.03 -21.19 -12.16
C ALA A 229 5.94 -22.39 -11.19
N GLU A 230 5.86 -23.61 -11.71
CA GLU A 230 5.76 -24.85 -10.91
C GLU A 230 7.03 -25.08 -10.06
N GLU A 231 8.21 -24.86 -10.64
CA GLU A 231 9.51 -25.02 -9.96
C GLU A 231 9.89 -23.79 -9.12
N LYS A 232 9.08 -22.73 -9.15
CA LYS A 232 9.35 -21.43 -8.52
C LYS A 232 10.76 -20.95 -8.84
N SER A 233 11.10 -20.92 -10.12
CA SER A 233 12.44 -20.52 -10.56
C SER A 233 12.38 -19.57 -11.76
N ILE A 234 13.37 -18.67 -11.83
CA ILE A 234 13.57 -17.81 -12.99
C ILE A 234 15.03 -17.87 -13.41
N SER A 235 15.26 -18.13 -14.69
CA SER A 235 16.59 -18.21 -15.29
C SER A 235 16.76 -17.13 -16.35
N PHE A 236 17.91 -16.49 -16.39
CA PHE A 236 18.22 -15.45 -17.38
C PHE A 236 19.74 -15.36 -17.60
N THR A 237 20.13 -14.68 -18.67
CA THR A 237 21.53 -14.53 -19.06
C THR A 237 21.96 -13.07 -19.13
N MET A 238 23.19 -12.77 -18.71
CA MET A 238 23.76 -11.42 -18.67
C MET A 238 25.23 -11.43 -19.09
N SER A 239 25.74 -10.31 -19.60
CA SER A 239 27.15 -10.17 -20.02
C SER A 239 28.11 -9.82 -18.87
N ALA A 240 27.58 -9.46 -17.72
CA ALA A 240 28.34 -9.13 -16.51
C ALA A 240 27.46 -9.32 -15.28
N PHE A 241 28.06 -9.20 -14.10
CA PHE A 241 27.38 -9.25 -12.82
C PHE A 241 26.76 -7.89 -12.47
N TYR A 242 25.51 -7.90 -12.02
CA TYR A 242 24.76 -6.71 -11.64
C TYR A 242 23.92 -7.01 -10.42
N THR A 243 23.51 -5.95 -9.72
CA THR A 243 22.38 -6.03 -8.80
C THR A 243 21.09 -6.19 -9.59
N VAL A 244 20.27 -7.18 -9.24
CA VAL A 244 19.05 -7.57 -9.96
C VAL A 244 17.84 -7.50 -9.03
N ALA A 245 16.70 -7.08 -9.56
CA ALA A 245 15.40 -7.18 -8.89
C ALA A 245 14.38 -7.87 -9.80
N LEU A 246 13.42 -8.53 -9.18
CA LEU A 246 12.24 -9.08 -9.84
C LEU A 246 11.10 -8.10 -9.63
N LEU A 247 10.53 -7.61 -10.73
CA LEU A 247 9.51 -6.57 -10.70
C LEU A 247 8.15 -7.12 -11.10
N GLN A 248 7.11 -6.59 -10.49
CA GLN A 248 5.72 -6.88 -10.83
C GLN A 248 4.94 -5.57 -10.93
N ASP A 249 3.90 -5.56 -11.76
CA ASP A 249 2.99 -4.41 -11.82
C ASP A 249 2.29 -4.22 -10.46
N ALA A 250 2.39 -3.02 -9.90
CA ALA A 250 1.81 -2.64 -8.63
C ALA A 250 0.28 -2.67 -8.66
N HIS A 251 -0.31 -2.65 -9.86
CA HIS A 251 -1.73 -2.45 -10.08
C HIS A 251 -2.48 -3.73 -10.47
N LEU A 252 -1.86 -4.91 -10.41
CA LEU A 252 -2.49 -6.17 -10.83
C LEU A 252 -3.81 -6.50 -10.11
N ASN A 253 -3.95 -6.09 -8.85
CA ASN A 253 -5.16 -6.30 -8.07
C ASN A 253 -6.14 -5.12 -8.13
N LEU A 254 -5.95 -4.20 -9.07
CA LEU A 254 -6.80 -3.03 -9.28
C LEU A 254 -7.37 -3.05 -10.71
N PRO A 255 -8.64 -2.64 -10.91
CA PRO A 255 -9.63 -2.34 -9.88
C PRO A 255 -10.10 -3.60 -9.13
N PHE A 256 -10.70 -3.41 -7.96
CA PHE A 256 -11.30 -4.46 -7.17
C PHE A 256 -12.60 -4.96 -7.81
N GLN A 257 -12.89 -6.24 -7.67
CA GLN A 257 -14.11 -6.86 -8.18
C GLN A 257 -15.26 -6.80 -7.17
N ALA A 258 -14.93 -6.88 -5.88
CA ALA A 258 -15.87 -6.74 -4.78
C ALA A 258 -15.14 -6.40 -3.48
N TRP A 259 -15.85 -5.79 -2.54
CA TRP A 259 -15.39 -5.63 -1.17
C TRP A 259 -16.60 -5.68 -0.23
N GLU A 260 -16.35 -6.15 0.98
CA GLU A 260 -17.33 -6.25 2.05
C GLU A 260 -16.68 -5.82 3.37
N LEU A 261 -17.40 -5.02 4.15
CA LEU A 261 -17.02 -4.71 5.53
C LEU A 261 -18.22 -4.99 6.42
N HIS A 262 -18.06 -5.87 7.42
CA HIS A 262 -19.12 -6.13 8.38
C HIS A 262 -18.60 -6.24 9.81
N PRO A 263 -19.34 -5.74 10.82
CA PRO A 263 -18.95 -5.85 12.22
C PRO A 263 -19.14 -7.29 12.69
N THR A 264 -18.19 -7.79 13.48
CA THR A 264 -18.25 -9.12 14.10
C THR A 264 -18.44 -9.05 15.62
N GLY A 265 -18.22 -7.87 16.21
CA GLY A 265 -18.32 -7.63 17.65
C GLY A 265 -18.34 -6.14 17.98
N VAL A 266 -18.23 -5.80 19.27
CA VAL A 266 -17.93 -4.42 19.72
C VAL A 266 -16.44 -4.24 19.53
N ASP A 267 -16.05 -3.32 18.65
CA ASP A 267 -14.65 -3.10 18.23
C ASP A 267 -14.01 -4.25 17.46
N GLU A 268 -14.83 -5.04 16.77
CA GLU A 268 -14.37 -6.10 15.88
C GLU A 268 -15.10 -6.03 14.53
N GLY A 269 -14.36 -6.19 13.44
CA GLY A 269 -14.89 -6.19 12.09
C GLY A 269 -14.13 -7.15 11.18
N LEU A 270 -14.78 -7.56 10.10
CA LEU A 270 -14.18 -8.33 9.03
C LEU A 270 -14.27 -7.54 7.74
N PHE A 271 -13.12 -7.29 7.13
CA PHE A 271 -12.99 -6.68 5.82
C PHE A 271 -12.57 -7.74 4.81
N THR A 272 -13.41 -7.99 3.83
CA THR A 272 -13.17 -8.92 2.73
C THR A 272 -12.96 -8.13 1.46
N LEU A 273 -11.88 -8.40 0.74
CA LEU A 273 -11.55 -7.74 -0.52
C LEU A 273 -11.28 -8.77 -1.60
N THR A 274 -11.98 -8.65 -2.72
CA THR A 274 -11.86 -9.52 -3.89
C THR A 274 -11.31 -8.72 -5.05
N ALA A 275 -10.10 -9.07 -5.48
CA ALA A 275 -9.43 -8.53 -6.65
C ALA A 275 -9.31 -9.59 -7.74
N VAL A 276 -8.81 -9.19 -8.92
CA VAL A 276 -8.68 -10.07 -10.10
C VAL A 276 -7.90 -11.35 -9.81
N PHE A 277 -6.81 -11.27 -9.04
CA PHE A 277 -5.93 -12.42 -8.78
C PHE A 277 -6.00 -12.96 -7.35
N ALA A 278 -6.64 -12.23 -6.42
CA ALA A 278 -6.60 -12.58 -5.01
C ALA A 278 -7.86 -12.15 -4.27
N THR A 279 -8.32 -13.02 -3.38
CA THR A 279 -9.35 -12.70 -2.38
C THR A 279 -8.71 -12.74 -1.01
N MET A 280 -8.95 -11.74 -0.17
CA MET A 280 -8.38 -11.67 1.16
C MET A 280 -9.39 -11.26 2.22
N GLN A 281 -9.16 -11.78 3.42
CA GLN A 281 -9.95 -11.48 4.61
C GLN A 281 -9.05 -10.87 5.67
N ILE A 282 -9.42 -9.70 6.15
CA ILE A 282 -8.69 -8.93 7.16
C ILE A 282 -9.63 -8.73 8.35
N GLN A 283 -9.29 -9.33 9.49
CA GLN A 283 -9.95 -9.05 10.75
C GLN A 283 -9.40 -7.76 11.33
N ILE A 284 -10.28 -6.92 11.85
CA ILE A 284 -9.97 -5.66 12.49
C ILE A 284 -10.43 -5.78 13.94
N LYS A 285 -9.56 -5.47 14.88
CA LYS A 285 -9.88 -5.47 16.31
C LYS A 285 -9.09 -4.40 17.03
N ASP A 286 -9.77 -3.57 17.81
CA ASP A 286 -9.15 -2.46 18.53
C ASP A 286 -8.27 -1.61 17.58
N ASN A 287 -6.97 -1.44 17.86
CA ASN A 287 -6.02 -0.72 17.02
C ASN A 287 -5.21 -1.61 16.05
N GLN A 288 -5.69 -2.82 15.75
CA GLN A 288 -4.92 -3.84 15.02
C GLN A 288 -5.74 -4.49 13.90
N CYS A 289 -5.01 -4.97 12.90
CA CYS A 289 -5.52 -5.80 11.83
C CYS A 289 -4.78 -7.13 11.80
N MET A 290 -5.47 -8.17 11.36
CA MET A 290 -4.92 -9.50 11.16
C MET A 290 -5.39 -10.04 9.81
N LEU A 291 -4.42 -10.43 8.98
CA LEU A 291 -4.72 -11.19 7.77
C LEU A 291 -5.22 -12.58 8.16
N SER A 292 -6.48 -12.88 7.87
CA SER A 292 -7.13 -14.15 8.20
C SER A 292 -6.92 -15.18 7.10
N SER A 293 -6.98 -14.76 5.85
CA SER A 293 -6.65 -15.60 4.69
C SER A 293 -6.35 -14.74 3.47
N VAL A 294 -5.55 -15.30 2.56
CA VAL A 294 -5.37 -14.82 1.19
C VAL A 294 -5.48 -16.03 0.29
N VAL A 295 -6.43 -16.00 -0.63
CA VAL A 295 -6.68 -17.07 -1.60
C VAL A 295 -6.28 -16.57 -2.98
N VAL A 296 -5.38 -17.31 -3.63
CA VAL A 296 -4.93 -17.08 -5.00
C VAL A 296 -5.13 -18.38 -5.76
N GLU A 297 -5.85 -18.35 -6.90
CA GLU A 297 -6.14 -19.55 -7.70
C GLU A 297 -6.67 -20.75 -6.86
N GLU A 298 -7.60 -20.48 -5.93
CA GLU A 298 -8.21 -21.46 -5.01
C GLU A 298 -7.28 -22.01 -3.90
N GLU A 299 -6.02 -21.58 -3.83
CA GLU A 299 -5.08 -21.98 -2.78
C GLU A 299 -4.90 -20.89 -1.72
N GLU A 300 -4.92 -21.28 -0.44
CA GLU A 300 -4.54 -20.39 0.65
C GLU A 300 -3.01 -20.20 0.68
N VAL A 301 -2.59 -18.95 0.51
CA VAL A 301 -1.18 -18.57 0.47
C VAL A 301 -0.81 -17.73 1.70
N LEU A 302 0.49 -17.40 1.82
CA LEU A 302 0.99 -16.44 2.79
C LEU A 302 0.81 -16.84 4.27
N SER A 303 0.85 -18.14 4.56
CA SER A 303 0.77 -18.70 5.93
C SER A 303 1.76 -18.11 6.93
N HIS A 304 2.87 -17.54 6.46
CA HIS A 304 3.88 -16.88 7.29
C HIS A 304 3.44 -15.52 7.86
N ILE A 305 2.42 -14.86 7.28
CA ILE A 305 1.82 -13.62 7.81
C ILE A 305 0.41 -13.82 8.34
N THR A 306 -0.32 -14.83 7.84
CA THR A 306 -1.68 -15.17 8.28
C THR A 306 -1.74 -15.44 9.79
N GLY A 307 -2.76 -14.92 10.47
CA GLY A 307 -2.99 -15.11 11.90
C GLY A 307 -2.18 -14.18 12.83
N LYS A 308 -1.37 -13.27 12.29
CA LYS A 308 -0.58 -12.31 13.09
C LYS A 308 -1.29 -10.96 13.21
N TRP A 309 -1.56 -10.54 14.44
CA TRP A 309 -2.06 -9.19 14.74
C TRP A 309 -0.95 -8.16 14.58
N MET A 310 -1.24 -7.10 13.84
CA MET A 310 -0.30 -6.01 13.58
C MET A 310 -1.03 -4.69 13.37
N LYS A 311 -0.34 -3.55 13.48
CA LYS A 311 -0.93 -2.25 13.12
C LYS A 311 -1.33 -2.25 11.63
N PRO A 312 -2.34 -1.46 11.21
CA PRO A 312 -2.75 -1.37 9.80
C PRO A 312 -1.59 -1.10 8.83
N ILE A 313 -0.66 -0.20 9.21
CA ILE A 313 0.54 0.14 8.42
C ILE A 313 1.49 -1.06 8.26
N ALA A 314 1.70 -1.82 9.33
CA ALA A 314 2.53 -3.02 9.30
C ALA A 314 1.91 -4.10 8.40
N LEU A 315 0.58 -4.24 8.42
CA LEU A 315 -0.14 -5.15 7.51
C LEU A 315 0.04 -4.75 6.04
N ARG A 316 -0.09 -3.45 5.75
CA ARG A 316 0.14 -2.90 4.41
C ARG A 316 1.54 -3.22 3.91
N GLN A 317 2.57 -3.02 4.74
CA GLN A 317 3.94 -3.33 4.37
C GLN A 317 4.19 -4.82 4.20
N ALA A 318 3.62 -5.65 5.08
CA ALA A 318 3.74 -7.10 5.01
C ALA A 318 3.14 -7.65 3.71
N LEU A 319 1.93 -7.20 3.33
CA LEU A 319 1.28 -7.57 2.07
C LEU A 319 2.10 -7.13 0.85
N LYS A 320 2.58 -5.88 0.82
CA LYS A 320 3.44 -5.39 -0.27
C LYS A 320 4.73 -6.20 -0.41
N ARG A 321 5.42 -6.51 0.70
CA ARG A 321 6.64 -7.35 0.69
C ARG A 321 6.37 -8.78 0.22
N ALA A 322 5.18 -9.29 0.52
CA ALA A 322 4.70 -10.58 0.06
C ALA A 322 4.24 -10.59 -1.41
N GLY A 323 4.34 -9.48 -2.14
CA GLY A 323 3.93 -9.39 -3.55
C GLY A 323 2.45 -9.12 -3.76
N VAL A 324 1.68 -8.90 -2.69
CA VAL A 324 0.24 -8.60 -2.75
C VAL A 324 0.03 -7.12 -2.50
N ASN A 325 -0.12 -6.34 -3.57
CA ASN A 325 -0.47 -4.92 -3.45
C ASN A 325 -1.96 -4.71 -3.71
N ILE A 326 -2.66 -4.15 -2.72
CA ILE A 326 -4.07 -3.70 -2.81
C ILE A 326 -4.22 -2.21 -2.46
N PHE A 327 -3.11 -1.47 -2.46
CA PHE A 327 -3.05 -0.10 -1.96
C PHE A 327 -2.67 0.83 -3.10
N PRO A 328 -3.64 1.52 -3.73
CA PRO A 328 -3.38 2.51 -4.77
C PRO A 328 -2.40 3.59 -4.30
N ALA A 329 -1.51 4.01 -5.19
CA ALA A 329 -0.60 5.14 -5.01
C ALA A 329 -1.23 6.45 -5.56
N GLU A 330 -0.51 7.56 -5.46
CA GLU A 330 -0.94 8.87 -5.99
C GLU A 330 -1.23 8.81 -7.50
N TYR A 331 -0.33 8.21 -8.27
CA TYR A 331 -0.38 8.13 -9.73
C TYR A 331 -1.17 6.93 -10.28
N THR A 332 -1.79 6.12 -9.42
CA THR A 332 -2.49 4.90 -9.87
C THR A 332 -3.61 5.17 -10.89
N HIS A 333 -4.21 6.36 -10.86
CA HIS A 333 -5.23 6.78 -11.84
C HIS A 333 -4.71 6.93 -13.28
N GLU A 334 -3.38 7.02 -13.47
CA GLU A 334 -2.75 7.05 -14.80
C GLU A 334 -2.62 5.63 -15.39
N TYR A 335 -2.55 4.60 -14.54
CA TYR A 335 -2.34 3.20 -14.94
C TYR A 335 -3.62 2.36 -14.89
N VAL A 336 -4.55 2.71 -13.98
CA VAL A 336 -5.81 2.00 -13.78
C VAL A 336 -6.96 2.93 -14.13
N PRO A 337 -7.79 2.59 -15.11
CA PRO A 337 -8.96 3.39 -15.43
C PRO A 337 -9.92 3.38 -14.23
N VAL A 338 -10.18 4.56 -13.68
CA VAL A 338 -11.17 4.73 -12.62
C VAL A 338 -12.56 4.66 -13.26
N PRO A 339 -13.43 3.70 -12.86
CA PRO A 339 -14.79 3.69 -13.34
C PRO A 339 -15.47 4.99 -12.93
N GLY A 340 -15.89 5.78 -13.91
CA GLY A 340 -16.44 7.12 -13.66
C GLY A 340 -17.79 7.05 -12.94
N LYS A 341 -17.80 6.99 -11.61
CA LYS A 341 -18.95 7.24 -10.74
C LYS A 341 -18.53 7.53 -9.28
N VAL A 342 -18.71 8.80 -8.90
CA VAL A 342 -18.99 9.40 -7.57
C VAL A 342 -18.17 8.91 -6.36
N SER A 343 -17.40 9.84 -5.79
CA SER A 343 -16.81 9.75 -4.46
C SER A 343 -17.90 9.58 -3.37
N ALA A 344 -18.02 8.39 -2.79
CA ALA A 344 -18.72 8.19 -1.53
C ALA A 344 -17.72 8.13 -0.37
N ARG A 345 -18.16 8.41 0.86
CA ARG A 345 -17.37 8.36 2.12
C ARG A 345 -17.86 7.22 3.00
N GLU A 346 -17.07 6.82 4.01
CA GLU A 346 -17.17 5.57 4.79
C GLU A 346 -17.95 5.70 6.12
N PHE A 347 -18.55 4.60 6.60
CA PHE A 347 -19.45 4.53 7.76
C PHE A 347 -19.34 3.16 8.51
N PRO A 348 -19.81 3.04 9.77
CA PRO A 348 -19.68 1.84 10.61
C PRO A 348 -20.78 0.75 10.42
N PHE A 349 -21.37 0.64 9.22
CA PHE A 349 -22.43 -0.34 8.90
C PHE A 349 -21.90 -1.52 8.06
N GLU A 350 -22.69 -2.60 7.92
CA GLU A 350 -22.39 -3.64 6.93
C GLU A 350 -22.51 -3.05 5.51
N PHE A 351 -21.42 -3.04 4.76
CA PHE A 351 -21.39 -2.61 3.36
C PHE A 351 -20.95 -3.75 2.47
N VAL A 352 -21.71 -3.95 1.40
CA VAL A 352 -21.40 -4.87 0.31
C VAL A 352 -21.59 -4.11 -1.00
N LEU A 353 -20.73 -4.36 -1.98
CA LEU A 353 -20.92 -3.84 -3.32
C LEU A 353 -22.19 -4.45 -3.94
N SER A 354 -23.19 -3.61 -4.21
CA SER A 354 -24.43 -4.06 -4.82
C SER A 354 -24.21 -4.54 -6.26
N GLN A 355 -24.98 -5.54 -6.73
CA GLN A 355 -24.93 -5.98 -8.13
C GLN A 355 -25.13 -4.84 -9.14
N TRP A 356 -25.85 -3.80 -8.74
CA TRP A 356 -26.13 -2.61 -9.55
C TRP A 356 -24.89 -1.72 -9.78
N ASN A 357 -23.82 -1.98 -9.04
CA ASN A 357 -22.52 -1.31 -9.16
C ASN A 357 -21.41 -2.26 -9.63
N ARG A 358 -21.71 -3.54 -9.95
CA ARG A 358 -20.71 -4.53 -10.41
C ARG A 358 -20.45 -4.40 -11.91
N LEU A 359 -19.18 -4.38 -12.30
CA LEU A 359 -18.75 -4.39 -13.70
C LEU A 359 -19.01 -5.74 -14.40
N GLU A 360 -19.14 -6.84 -13.65
CA GLU A 360 -19.48 -8.17 -14.20
C GLU A 360 -20.43 -8.98 -13.28
N HIS A 361 -21.31 -9.78 -13.93
CA HIS A 361 -22.32 -10.62 -13.27
C HIS A 361 -21.67 -11.90 -12.72
N LEU A 362 -21.28 -11.90 -11.44
CA LEU A 362 -20.95 -13.11 -10.70
C LEU A 362 -22.12 -13.48 -9.78
N GLU A 363 -22.57 -14.74 -9.86
CA GLU A 363 -23.67 -15.29 -9.08
C GLU A 363 -23.42 -15.08 -7.58
N ALA A 364 -24.39 -14.46 -6.91
CA ALA A 364 -24.32 -14.20 -5.48
C ALA A 364 -24.63 -15.47 -4.69
N ASP A 365 -23.66 -15.97 -3.92
CA ASP A 365 -23.89 -17.03 -2.95
C ASP A 365 -24.58 -16.48 -1.69
N SER A 366 -25.78 -17.01 -1.44
CA SER A 366 -26.67 -16.80 -0.28
C SER A 366 -27.46 -15.48 -0.21
N VAL A 367 -28.78 -15.64 -0.18
CA VAL A 367 -29.79 -14.59 -0.03
C VAL A 367 -29.79 -14.07 1.41
N LYS A 368 -29.03 -13.01 1.69
CA LYS A 368 -29.31 -12.11 2.82
C LYS A 368 -30.23 -10.99 2.33
N ASP A 369 -31.14 -10.55 3.20
CA ASP A 369 -32.14 -9.51 2.93
C ASP A 369 -31.45 -8.12 2.98
N TRP A 370 -30.61 -7.84 1.99
CA TRP A 370 -29.85 -6.59 1.91
C TRP A 370 -30.76 -5.41 1.54
N SER A 371 -30.64 -4.31 2.29
CA SER A 371 -31.26 -3.04 1.93
C SER A 371 -30.31 -2.20 1.07
N LEU A 372 -30.82 -1.70 -0.05
CA LEU A 372 -30.04 -0.90 -1.00
C LEU A 372 -30.14 0.59 -0.70
N TYR A 373 -29.00 1.27 -0.71
CA TYR A 373 -28.91 2.71 -0.45
C TYR A 373 -28.14 3.40 -1.56
N MET A 374 -28.58 4.61 -1.92
CA MET A 374 -27.96 5.43 -2.95
C MET A 374 -27.54 6.77 -2.36
N PHE A 375 -26.30 7.19 -2.62
CA PHE A 375 -25.79 8.52 -2.31
C PHE A 375 -25.17 9.14 -3.55
N ASN A 376 -25.66 10.32 -3.96
CA ASN A 376 -25.20 11.02 -5.17
C ASN A 376 -24.38 12.29 -4.86
N GLY A 377 -23.85 12.42 -3.64
CA GLY A 377 -23.11 13.60 -3.18
C GLY A 377 -23.98 14.68 -2.54
N GLU A 378 -25.26 14.78 -2.92
CA GLU A 378 -26.21 15.75 -2.35
C GLU A 378 -27.27 15.10 -1.46
N ARG A 379 -27.67 13.87 -1.79
CA ARG A 379 -28.80 13.18 -1.16
C ARG A 379 -28.51 11.70 -1.00
N ALA A 380 -28.86 11.19 0.18
CA ALA A 380 -28.92 9.77 0.51
C ALA A 380 -30.39 9.32 0.53
N LYS A 381 -30.68 8.14 -0.05
CA LYS A 381 -32.01 7.52 -0.02
C LYS A 381 -31.90 6.00 0.06
N LYS A 382 -32.87 5.36 0.73
CA LYS A 382 -33.10 3.92 0.64
C LYS A 382 -33.90 3.60 -0.62
N LEU A 383 -33.43 2.63 -1.40
CA LEU A 383 -34.05 2.20 -2.65
C LEU A 383 -35.10 1.13 -2.37
N LYS A 384 -36.22 1.18 -3.10
CA LYS A 384 -37.21 0.09 -3.18
C LYS A 384 -36.73 -1.00 -4.14
N LEU A 385 -35.51 -1.48 -3.91
CA LEU A 385 -34.85 -2.49 -4.72
C LEU A 385 -34.28 -3.57 -3.82
N THR A 386 -34.13 -4.75 -4.40
CA THR A 386 -33.42 -5.88 -3.81
C THR A 386 -32.28 -6.31 -4.74
N GLU A 387 -31.33 -7.07 -4.22
CA GLU A 387 -30.26 -7.72 -5.02
C GLU A 387 -30.80 -8.76 -6.03
N THR A 388 -32.11 -9.00 -6.09
CA THR A 388 -32.74 -9.90 -7.08
C THR A 388 -33.68 -9.18 -8.04
N SER A 389 -33.73 -7.85 -8.00
CA SER A 389 -34.62 -7.08 -8.88
C SER A 389 -34.18 -7.17 -10.35
N GLU A 390 -35.12 -7.24 -11.30
CA GLU A 390 -34.81 -7.43 -12.73
C GLU A 390 -34.21 -6.19 -13.41
N ALA A 391 -34.46 -4.99 -12.86
CA ALA A 391 -33.97 -3.73 -13.40
C ALA A 391 -33.68 -2.71 -12.30
N PHE A 392 -32.69 -1.85 -12.53
CA PHE A 392 -32.36 -0.76 -11.64
C PHE A 392 -33.52 0.26 -11.60
N SER A 393 -33.93 0.62 -10.38
CA SER A 393 -34.94 1.65 -10.11
C SER A 393 -34.46 2.62 -9.04
N GLU A 394 -34.61 3.91 -9.32
CA GLU A 394 -34.31 4.98 -8.38
C GLU A 394 -35.44 5.27 -7.39
N GLU A 395 -36.50 4.47 -7.41
CA GLU A 395 -37.67 4.67 -6.57
C GLU A 395 -37.33 4.48 -5.09
N MET A 396 -37.81 5.44 -4.30
CA MET A 396 -37.65 5.48 -2.86
C MET A 396 -38.65 4.53 -2.20
N GLU A 397 -38.25 3.87 -1.12
CA GLU A 397 -39.18 3.08 -0.31
C GLU A 397 -40.28 3.98 0.29
N GLU A 398 -41.53 3.50 0.34
CA GLU A 398 -42.73 4.31 0.58
C GLU A 398 -42.78 5.05 1.94
N GLU A 399 -41.83 4.78 2.84
CA GLU A 399 -41.67 5.43 4.16
C GLU A 399 -40.27 6.07 4.38
N SER A 400 -39.40 6.10 3.37
CA SER A 400 -38.06 6.72 3.48
C SER A 400 -38.11 8.20 3.12
N GLU A 401 -37.27 9.03 3.75
CA GLU A 401 -37.07 10.44 3.37
C GLU A 401 -35.72 10.63 2.66
N PHE A 402 -35.50 11.83 2.11
CA PHE A 402 -34.18 12.22 1.61
C PHE A 402 -33.34 12.77 2.76
N HIS A 403 -32.11 12.29 2.88
CA HIS A 403 -31.16 12.81 3.87
C HIS A 403 -29.99 13.49 3.16
N SER A 404 -29.40 14.50 3.80
CA SER A 404 -28.24 15.23 3.27
C SER A 404 -26.95 14.41 3.27
N THR A 405 -26.88 13.36 4.09
CA THR A 405 -25.73 12.45 4.19
C THR A 405 -26.21 11.04 4.51
N LEU A 406 -25.41 10.04 4.17
CA LEU A 406 -25.62 8.65 4.60
C LEU A 406 -25.67 8.51 6.13
N TYR A 407 -24.88 9.25 6.91
CA TYR A 407 -24.95 9.22 8.38
C TYR A 407 -26.36 9.55 8.93
N HIS A 408 -26.95 10.66 8.48
CA HIS A 408 -28.29 11.06 8.90
C HIS A 408 -29.36 10.06 8.45
N MET A 409 -29.22 9.50 7.25
CA MET A 409 -30.11 8.43 6.77
C MET A 409 -30.01 7.19 7.67
N PHE A 410 -28.80 6.73 7.96
CA PHE A 410 -28.60 5.59 8.82
C PHE A 410 -29.05 5.85 10.25
N LYS A 411 -28.87 7.07 10.78
CA LYS A 411 -29.38 7.43 12.10
C LYS A 411 -30.90 7.32 12.19
N ASP A 412 -31.61 7.64 11.11
CA ASP A 412 -33.07 7.58 11.05
C ASP A 412 -33.59 6.15 10.77
N CYS A 413 -32.82 5.33 10.05
CA CYS A 413 -33.19 3.95 9.71
C CYS A 413 -32.64 2.88 10.68
N ALA A 414 -31.57 3.15 11.42
CA ALA A 414 -30.89 2.16 12.25
C ALA A 414 -31.71 1.81 13.49
N SER A 415 -31.66 0.52 13.88
CA SER A 415 -32.23 0.10 15.14
C SER A 415 -31.49 0.77 16.32
N LYS A 416 -32.18 0.93 17.44
CA LYS A 416 -31.57 1.47 18.66
C LYS A 416 -30.34 0.66 19.08
N GLU A 417 -30.39 -0.66 18.91
CA GLU A 417 -29.28 -1.58 19.18
C GLU A 417 -28.08 -1.33 18.25
N ALA A 418 -28.31 -0.99 16.99
CA ALA A 418 -27.23 -0.64 16.05
C ALA A 418 -26.61 0.72 16.42
N MET A 419 -27.44 1.70 16.79
CA MET A 419 -26.95 3.02 17.23
C MET A 419 -26.16 2.93 18.53
N ASP A 420 -26.62 2.14 19.51
CA ASP A 420 -25.90 1.91 20.77
C ASP A 420 -24.53 1.25 20.52
N LYS A 421 -24.40 0.39 19.49
CA LYS A 421 -23.11 -0.19 19.08
C LYS A 421 -22.18 0.83 18.42
N VAL A 422 -22.71 1.71 17.56
CA VAL A 422 -21.92 2.77 16.92
C VAL A 422 -21.43 3.79 17.96
N GLU A 423 -22.29 4.18 18.90
CA GLU A 423 -21.92 5.09 19.99
C GLU A 423 -20.96 4.44 21.01
N GLY A 424 -21.01 3.11 21.15
CA GLY A 424 -20.13 2.33 22.01
C GLY A 424 -18.79 1.93 21.38
N ALA A 425 -18.57 2.17 20.09
CA ALA A 425 -17.35 1.80 19.40
C ALA A 425 -16.16 2.65 19.88
N GLY A 426 -15.05 1.99 20.19
CA GLY A 426 -13.79 2.60 20.56
C GLY A 426 -13.18 3.38 19.39
N PHE A 427 -12.62 4.55 19.70
CA PHE A 427 -11.99 5.41 18.69
C PHE A 427 -10.82 4.74 17.95
N LEU A 428 -10.14 3.79 18.60
CA LEU A 428 -9.03 3.02 18.01
C LEU A 428 -9.50 2.04 16.92
N PHE A 429 -10.67 1.43 17.12
CA PHE A 429 -11.31 0.59 16.12
C PHE A 429 -11.76 1.40 14.92
N ILE A 430 -12.40 2.54 15.17
CA ILE A 430 -12.81 3.48 14.12
C ILE A 430 -11.60 3.94 13.31
N ASP A 431 -10.50 4.29 13.98
CA ASP A 431 -9.24 4.68 13.33
C ASP A 431 -8.65 3.55 12.47
N SER A 432 -8.64 2.30 12.94
CA SER A 432 -8.13 1.16 12.18
C SER A 432 -8.95 0.87 10.92
N VAL A 433 -10.28 0.93 11.04
CA VAL A 433 -11.19 0.80 9.90
C VAL A 433 -10.93 1.93 8.89
N TYR A 434 -10.81 3.16 9.38
CA TYR A 434 -10.56 4.33 8.53
C TYR A 434 -9.23 4.24 7.79
N GLN A 435 -8.14 3.88 8.48
CA GLN A 435 -6.84 3.69 7.85
C GLN A 435 -6.88 2.62 6.75
N LEU A 436 -7.60 1.51 6.97
CA LEU A 436 -7.70 0.43 5.99
C LEU A 436 -8.48 0.84 4.74
N LEU A 437 -9.60 1.52 4.91
CA LEU A 437 -10.44 1.94 3.80
C LEU A 437 -9.81 3.11 3.02
N LEU A 438 -9.13 4.04 3.69
CA LEU A 438 -8.33 5.08 3.04
C LEU A 438 -7.15 4.50 2.27
N ALA A 439 -6.44 3.53 2.84
CA ALA A 439 -5.28 2.93 2.19
C ALA A 439 -5.67 2.11 0.96
N THR A 440 -6.83 1.45 0.99
CA THR A 440 -7.32 0.63 -0.12
C THR A 440 -8.07 1.47 -1.17
N ARG A 441 -8.69 2.59 -0.77
CA ARG A 441 -9.52 3.44 -1.62
C ARG A 441 -10.58 2.63 -2.38
N VAL A 442 -11.18 1.64 -1.72
CA VAL A 442 -12.17 0.74 -2.33
C VAL A 442 -13.32 1.48 -3.00
N LEU A 443 -13.74 2.63 -2.48
CA LEU A 443 -14.81 3.43 -3.09
C LEU A 443 -14.42 4.08 -4.42
N THR A 444 -13.13 4.20 -4.72
CA THR A 444 -12.61 4.79 -5.98
C THR A 444 -12.23 3.70 -6.99
N TYR A 445 -11.66 2.59 -6.53
CA TYR A 445 -11.09 1.56 -7.38
C TYR A 445 -11.93 0.27 -7.38
N THR A 446 -13.27 0.40 -7.41
CA THR A 446 -14.20 -0.73 -7.57
C THR A 446 -15.17 -0.46 -8.71
#